data_AF-A0A1B6JD71-F1
#
_entry.id   AF-A0A1B6JD71-F1
#
_cell.length_a   1.000
_cell.length_b   1.000
_cell.length_c   1.000
_cell.angle_alpha   90.00
_cell.angle_beta   90.00
_cell.angle_gamma   90.00
#
_symmetry.space_group_name_H-M   'P 1'
#
loop_
_entity.id
_entity.type
_entity.pdbx_description
1 polymer ?
#
loop_
_entity_poly.entity_id
_entity_poly.type
_entity_poly.pdbx_seq_one_letter_code
_entity_poly.pdbx_strand_id
1 'polypeptide(L)'
;MSRLADYFVVVGYDHEKERSGTSSGIIIQRFPDKDWPDTPFIEGIEWFCQPQGWALSSERQEPRFFVSVLTDIDANRHYCACLCFNETISITPSKPVDEQEEDALDGQTSPHNISLPTITHHSIMYAPKCLVLVSRLDYIETFRNCLGIIYTVYVESVPVPLENVVSNILGCIQVPPPGGPQVRFSIGAGDRQALQPPLAPTLPVTHTAVSLLFHQLGIRNALVLFCAVMTEQKILFQSRSYSRLTEACRALTALMYPFKYSHVYIPLLPAALVEVLSTPTPFVMGVHSSLKTDVSEMMDVIVADLDGGSLLVPDGVSLPLLPEPLLSSVTEALGLVLQPELGGADHAFPPTPPPRPAPPAMQDKEIRAVFMRAFAQLMQGYRSCLTIIRIHPKPVITFHKAAFLGERGLTDCDFTTRVLDCMFFTGFVSERGPPWRPCDHWDELYSNMADLQRAELADRTLVLQHVQDLAHQLYQNENPNQQPYVQKIL
;
A
#
# COMPACT_ATOMS: atom_id res chain seq x y z
N MET A 1 13.08 -17.19 11.77
CA MET A 1 11.62 -17.20 11.51
C MET A 1 11.06 -15.94 12.14
N SER A 2 10.13 -15.28 11.46
CA SER A 2 9.55 -14.02 11.94
C SER A 2 8.18 -14.30 12.55
N ARG A 3 7.78 -13.51 13.55
CA ARG A 3 6.40 -13.55 14.10
C ARG A 3 5.42 -13.11 13.03
N LEU A 4 4.24 -13.73 12.96
CA LEU A 4 3.20 -13.35 12.00
C LEU A 4 2.70 -11.91 12.24
N ALA A 5 2.43 -11.56 13.50
CA ALA A 5 2.11 -10.21 13.94
C ALA A 5 2.89 -9.88 15.22
N ASP A 6 3.26 -8.62 15.38
CA ASP A 6 4.02 -8.11 16.52
C ASP A 6 3.08 -7.65 17.64
N TYR A 7 1.95 -7.01 17.31
CA TYR A 7 0.95 -6.57 18.29
C TYR A 7 -0.50 -6.82 17.83
N PHE A 8 -1.39 -7.00 18.79
CA PHE A 8 -2.85 -6.87 18.63
C PHE A 8 -3.34 -5.70 19.47
N VAL A 9 -4.16 -4.81 18.91
CA VAL A 9 -4.63 -3.59 19.58
C VAL A 9 -6.13 -3.46 19.41
N VAL A 10 -6.81 -3.07 20.49
CA VAL A 10 -8.22 -2.67 20.48
C VAL A 10 -8.28 -1.16 20.68
N VAL A 11 -8.82 -0.46 19.69
CA VAL A 11 -8.96 1.00 19.72
C VAL A 11 -10.45 1.34 19.70
N GLY A 12 -10.89 2.21 20.60
CA GLY A 12 -12.28 2.66 20.66
C GLY A 12 -12.41 4.17 20.63
N TYR A 13 -13.65 4.65 20.50
CA TYR A 13 -13.98 6.07 20.57
C TYR A 13 -13.74 6.62 21.98
N ASP A 14 -13.04 7.76 22.07
CA ASP A 14 -12.80 8.47 23.32
C ASP A 14 -14.01 9.37 23.67
N HIS A 15 -14.87 8.86 24.55
CA HIS A 15 -16.09 9.57 24.99
C HIS A 15 -15.82 10.81 25.84
N GLU A 16 -14.62 10.94 26.43
CA GLU A 16 -14.30 12.11 27.26
C GLU A 16 -13.91 13.31 26.40
N LYS A 17 -13.19 13.08 25.30
CA LYS A 17 -12.75 14.18 24.42
C LYS A 17 -13.88 14.77 23.58
N GLU A 18 -14.93 14.02 23.26
CA GLU A 18 -16.13 14.56 22.59
C GLU A 18 -16.72 15.75 23.37
N ARG A 19 -16.74 15.65 24.71
CA ARG A 19 -17.24 16.72 25.59
C ARG A 19 -16.39 17.99 25.53
N SER A 20 -15.12 17.85 25.11
CA SER A 20 -14.21 18.96 24.86
C SER A 20 -14.26 19.48 23.41
N GLY A 21 -15.17 18.97 22.58
CA GLY A 21 -15.32 19.34 21.17
C GLY A 21 -14.31 18.71 20.22
N THR A 22 -13.47 17.78 20.70
CA THR A 22 -12.45 17.09 19.89
C THR A 22 -12.77 15.61 19.84
N SER A 23 -12.97 15.01 18.67
CA SER A 23 -13.16 13.57 18.58
C SER A 23 -11.85 12.83 18.33
N SER A 24 -11.59 11.76 19.09
CA SER A 24 -10.41 10.92 18.88
C SER A 24 -10.64 9.47 19.29
N GLY A 25 -9.70 8.60 18.91
CA GLY A 25 -9.62 7.25 19.43
C GLY A 25 -8.80 7.18 20.71
N ILE A 26 -8.96 6.08 21.42
CA ILE A 26 -8.13 5.68 22.56
C ILE A 26 -7.81 4.20 22.45
N ILE A 27 -6.56 3.83 22.75
CA ILE A 27 -6.16 2.43 22.90
C ILE A 27 -6.81 1.91 24.18
N ILE A 28 -7.77 1.00 24.03
CA ILE A 28 -8.46 0.33 25.14
C ILE A 28 -7.56 -0.77 25.70
N GLN A 29 -6.95 -1.55 24.81
CA GLN A 29 -6.10 -2.67 25.17
C GLN A 29 -5.08 -2.94 24.07
N ARG A 30 -3.90 -3.43 24.46
CA ARG A 30 -2.89 -3.91 23.52
C ARG A 30 -2.29 -5.21 24.03
N PHE A 31 -1.79 -6.02 23.11
CA PHE A 31 -1.08 -7.25 23.42
C PHE A 31 0.13 -7.42 22.49
N PRO A 32 1.31 -7.78 23.01
CA PRO A 32 1.66 -7.79 24.43
C PRO A 32 1.64 -6.39 25.07
N ASP A 33 1.48 -6.33 26.40
CA ASP A 33 1.55 -5.07 27.16
C ASP A 33 2.97 -4.48 27.25
N LYS A 34 3.98 -5.32 26.97
CA LYS A 34 5.39 -4.94 26.97
C LYS A 34 5.92 -4.97 25.56
N ASP A 35 6.70 -3.95 25.24
CA ASP A 35 7.29 -3.79 23.93
C ASP A 35 8.32 -4.89 23.62
N TRP A 36 8.36 -5.31 22.36
CA TRP A 36 9.40 -6.19 21.87
C TRP A 36 10.72 -5.43 21.76
N PRO A 37 11.86 -6.04 22.16
CA PRO A 37 13.18 -5.40 22.00
C PRO A 37 13.53 -5.08 20.55
N ASP A 38 13.06 -5.88 19.59
CA ASP A 38 13.35 -5.73 18.16
C ASP A 38 12.30 -4.91 17.39
N THR A 39 11.12 -4.70 17.99
CA THR A 39 10.02 -3.94 17.39
C THR A 39 9.24 -3.22 18.48
N PRO A 40 9.68 -2.05 18.95
CA PRO A 40 8.93 -1.24 19.91
C PRO A 40 7.52 -0.91 19.40
N PHE A 41 6.59 -0.62 20.31
CA PHE A 41 5.24 -0.27 19.92
C PHE A 41 5.20 1.14 19.32
N ILE A 42 4.33 1.34 18.34
CA ILE A 42 4.19 2.62 17.63
C ILE A 42 3.02 3.39 18.21
N GLU A 43 3.31 4.52 18.85
CA GLU A 43 2.30 5.44 19.38
C GLU A 43 1.54 6.16 18.26
N GLY A 44 0.30 6.59 18.53
CA GLY A 44 -0.53 7.32 17.57
C GLY A 44 -1.26 6.43 16.54
N ILE A 45 -1.24 5.11 16.71
CA ILE A 45 -1.93 4.16 15.82
C ILE A 45 -3.44 4.44 15.72
N GLU A 46 -4.04 5.01 16.76
CA GLU A 46 -5.45 5.39 16.81
C GLU A 46 -5.83 6.42 15.73
N TRP A 47 -4.90 7.25 15.27
CA TRP A 47 -5.14 8.17 14.15
C TRP A 47 -5.38 7.42 12.85
N PHE A 48 -4.72 6.28 12.68
CA PHE A 48 -4.78 5.45 11.47
C PHE A 48 -5.90 4.41 11.50
N CYS A 49 -6.56 4.24 12.65
CA CYS A 49 -7.67 3.31 12.84
C CYS A 49 -9.01 3.88 12.35
N GLN A 50 -9.14 5.20 12.17
CA GLN A 50 -10.30 5.85 11.56
C GLN A 50 -9.81 6.95 10.58
N PRO A 51 -9.48 6.60 9.32
CA PRO A 51 -8.89 7.54 8.37
C PRO A 51 -9.76 8.77 8.06
N GLN A 52 -11.08 8.66 8.19
CA GLN A 52 -12.03 9.76 8.03
C GLN A 52 -12.29 10.55 9.32
N GLY A 53 -11.62 10.20 10.42
CA GLY A 53 -11.85 10.76 11.74
C GLY A 53 -12.77 9.90 12.61
N TRP A 54 -12.68 10.12 13.92
CA TRP A 54 -13.51 9.46 14.90
C TRP A 54 -14.84 10.22 15.01
N ALA A 55 -15.97 9.58 14.73
CA ALA A 55 -17.27 10.24 14.82
C ALA A 55 -18.36 9.24 15.20
N LEU A 56 -19.33 9.71 15.98
CA LEU A 56 -20.54 8.96 16.25
C LEU A 56 -21.44 8.96 15.01
N SER A 57 -22.14 7.85 14.80
CA SER A 57 -23.08 7.68 13.70
C SER A 57 -24.48 7.42 14.23
N SER A 58 -25.50 7.98 13.59
CA SER A 58 -26.90 7.61 13.81
C SER A 58 -27.28 6.29 13.14
N GLU A 59 -26.47 5.83 12.18
CA GLU A 59 -26.68 4.61 11.43
C GLU A 59 -25.63 3.56 11.78
N ARG A 60 -26.06 2.30 11.85
CA ARG A 60 -25.16 1.16 12.00
C ARG A 60 -24.43 0.94 10.69
N GLN A 61 -23.09 0.89 10.72
CA GLN A 61 -22.30 0.57 9.54
C GLN A 61 -21.82 -0.88 9.58
N GLU A 62 -21.68 -1.47 8.39
CA GLU A 62 -21.06 -2.78 8.22
C GLU A 62 -19.57 -2.74 8.57
N PRO A 63 -19.00 -3.82 9.13
CA PRO A 63 -17.57 -3.89 9.40
C PRO A 63 -16.72 -3.68 8.15
N ARG A 64 -15.66 -2.89 8.29
CA ARG A 64 -14.73 -2.56 7.20
C ARG A 64 -13.33 -3.00 7.55
N PHE A 65 -12.67 -3.63 6.59
CA PHE A 65 -11.25 -3.94 6.68
C PHE A 65 -10.43 -3.05 5.77
N PHE A 66 -9.29 -2.57 6.26
CA PHE A 66 -8.26 -1.88 5.48
C PHE A 66 -6.89 -2.03 6.16
N VAL A 67 -5.83 -1.61 5.48
CA VAL A 67 -4.47 -1.63 6.04
C VAL A 67 -3.87 -0.23 5.93
N SER A 68 -3.51 0.32 7.09
CA SER A 68 -2.69 1.52 7.20
C SER A 68 -1.22 1.13 7.32
N VAL A 69 -0.30 1.97 6.84
CA VAL A 69 1.15 1.69 6.92
C VAL A 69 1.82 2.81 7.69
N LEU A 70 2.52 2.46 8.75
CA LEU A 70 3.36 3.36 9.54
C LEU A 70 4.81 3.15 9.13
N THR A 71 5.57 4.23 9.01
CA THR A 71 7.01 4.17 8.70
C THR A 71 7.78 4.66 9.92
N ASP A 72 8.74 3.86 10.39
CA ASP A 72 9.58 4.25 11.53
C ASP A 72 10.80 5.10 11.10
N ILE A 73 11.62 5.49 12.09
CA ILE A 73 12.81 6.32 11.89
C ILE A 73 13.88 5.66 11.01
N ASP A 74 13.87 4.34 10.91
CA ASP A 74 14.79 3.54 10.09
C ASP A 74 14.20 3.25 8.70
N ALA A 75 13.08 3.90 8.36
CA ALA A 75 12.31 3.70 7.13
C ALA A 75 11.70 2.30 6.98
N ASN A 76 11.59 1.51 8.07
CA ASN A 76 10.86 0.25 8.03
C ASN A 76 9.36 0.50 8.07
N ARG A 77 8.62 -0.36 7.37
CA ARG A 77 7.16 -0.30 7.27
C ARG A 77 6.53 -1.25 8.29
N HIS A 78 5.51 -0.75 8.96
CA HIS A 78 4.66 -1.48 9.90
C HIS A 78 3.22 -1.44 9.39
N TYR A 79 2.73 -2.62 9.02
CA TYR A 79 1.40 -2.82 8.48
C TYR A 79 0.40 -2.95 9.62
N CYS A 80 -0.54 -2.02 9.68
CA CYS A 80 -1.62 -1.98 10.65
C CYS A 80 -2.90 -2.43 9.93
N ALA A 81 -3.18 -3.73 10.00
CA ALA A 81 -4.41 -4.29 9.47
C ALA A 81 -5.54 -3.98 10.45
N CYS A 82 -6.54 -3.22 9.99
CA CYS A 82 -7.61 -2.68 10.80
C CYS A 82 -8.94 -3.31 10.39
N LEU A 83 -9.69 -3.83 11.36
CA LEU A 83 -11.09 -4.19 11.21
C LEU A 83 -11.94 -3.25 12.06
N CYS A 84 -12.61 -2.31 11.40
CA CYS A 84 -13.46 -1.31 12.04
C CYS A 84 -14.91 -1.73 12.01
N PHE A 85 -15.61 -1.56 13.13
CA PHE A 85 -17.04 -1.83 13.29
C PHE A 85 -17.62 -0.83 14.29
N ASN A 86 -18.93 -0.87 14.51
CA ASN A 86 -19.58 0.02 15.47
C ASN A 86 -20.13 -0.73 16.68
N GLU A 87 -20.02 -0.11 17.85
CA GLU A 87 -20.71 -0.50 19.07
C GLU A 87 -21.89 0.43 19.34
N THR A 88 -22.99 -0.14 19.83
CA THR A 88 -24.19 0.61 20.20
C THR A 88 -23.95 1.34 21.52
N ILE A 89 -24.21 2.64 21.53
CA ILE A 89 -24.15 3.48 22.73
C ILE A 89 -25.50 4.15 22.98
N SER A 90 -25.89 4.27 24.25
CA SER A 90 -27.03 5.08 24.68
C SER A 90 -26.54 6.45 25.11
N ILE A 91 -26.92 7.50 24.37
CA ILE A 91 -26.61 8.87 24.77
C ILE A 91 -27.80 9.41 25.54
N THR A 92 -27.53 9.87 26.76
CA THR A 92 -28.49 10.68 27.52
C THR A 92 -28.26 12.13 27.11
N PRO A 93 -29.24 12.81 26.49
CA PRO A 93 -29.08 14.22 26.14
C PRO A 93 -28.76 15.01 27.42
N SER A 94 -27.66 15.75 27.40
CA SER A 94 -27.36 16.72 28.45
C SER A 94 -28.50 17.73 28.52
N LYS A 95 -28.99 18.03 29.73
CA LYS A 95 -29.99 19.09 29.93
C LYS A 95 -29.54 20.38 29.24
N PRO A 96 -30.44 21.10 28.56
CA PRO A 96 -30.11 22.40 27.99
C PRO A 96 -29.55 23.32 29.09
N VAL A 97 -28.52 24.08 28.73
CA VAL A 97 -27.81 25.01 29.64
C VAL A 97 -28.76 26.05 30.26
N ASP A 98 -29.90 26.30 29.62
CA ASP A 98 -30.92 27.26 30.08
C ASP A 98 -31.65 26.85 31.38
N GLU A 99 -31.59 25.59 31.82
CA GLU A 99 -32.21 25.16 33.10
C GLU A 99 -31.33 25.41 34.34
N GLN A 100 -30.08 25.85 34.20
CA GLN A 100 -29.19 26.12 35.36
C GLN A 100 -29.28 27.56 35.89
N GLU A 101 -29.91 28.49 35.17
CA GLU A 101 -30.03 29.89 35.62
C GLU A 101 -31.28 30.20 36.45
N GLU A 102 -32.31 29.33 36.47
CA GLU A 102 -33.55 29.59 37.22
C GLU A 102 -33.54 29.09 38.68
N ASP A 103 -32.60 28.22 39.08
CA ASP A 103 -32.58 27.65 40.44
C ASP A 103 -31.91 28.54 41.52
N ALA A 104 -31.44 29.75 41.16
CA ALA A 104 -30.79 30.68 42.09
C ALA A 104 -31.70 31.77 42.67
N LEU A 105 -32.95 31.93 42.18
CA LEU A 105 -33.82 33.05 42.52
C LEU A 105 -35.31 32.65 42.56
N ASP A 106 -35.72 31.81 43.51
CA ASP A 106 -36.95 32.11 44.27
C ASP A 106 -37.17 31.15 45.44
N GLY A 107 -36.98 31.69 46.65
CA GLY A 107 -37.53 31.12 47.86
C GLY A 107 -39.00 31.51 47.97
N GLN A 108 -39.92 30.64 47.56
CA GLN A 108 -41.27 30.60 48.12
C GLN A 108 -42.00 29.27 47.83
N THR A 109 -42.51 28.71 48.92
CA THR A 109 -43.22 27.43 49.04
C THR A 109 -44.55 27.41 48.27
N SER A 110 -44.74 26.40 47.42
CA SER A 110 -46.07 25.93 47.00
C SER A 110 -46.14 24.39 47.11
N PRO A 111 -47.06 23.81 47.89
CA PRO A 111 -47.22 22.38 47.98
C PRO A 111 -48.31 21.97 46.99
N HIS A 112 -47.96 21.66 45.74
CA HIS A 112 -48.71 20.80 44.81
C HIS A 112 -48.10 20.91 43.41
N ASN A 113 -46.92 20.31 43.21
CA ASN A 113 -46.49 19.89 41.88
C ASN A 113 -46.32 18.38 41.90
N ILE A 114 -47.26 17.68 41.28
CA ILE A 114 -47.09 16.28 40.93
C ILE A 114 -46.00 16.27 39.85
N SER A 115 -44.78 15.89 40.23
CA SER A 115 -43.69 15.66 39.28
C SER A 115 -44.11 14.51 38.36
N LEU A 116 -44.54 14.84 37.13
CA LEU A 116 -44.60 13.82 36.08
C LEU A 116 -43.19 13.27 35.87
N PRO A 117 -43.02 11.94 35.74
CA PRO A 117 -41.70 11.38 35.44
C PRO A 117 -41.24 11.95 34.10
N THR A 118 -40.14 12.70 34.13
CA THR A 118 -39.49 13.23 32.94
C THR A 118 -39.06 12.03 32.10
N ILE A 119 -39.67 11.86 30.91
CA ILE A 119 -39.29 10.79 29.98
C ILE A 119 -37.89 11.13 29.46
N THR A 120 -36.87 10.45 29.97
CA THR A 120 -35.51 10.53 29.43
C THR A 120 -35.49 9.83 28.07
N HIS A 121 -35.55 10.61 26.99
CA HIS A 121 -35.32 10.09 25.65
C HIS A 121 -33.85 9.74 25.49
N HIS A 122 -33.52 8.45 25.51
CA HIS A 122 -32.20 7.98 25.11
C HIS A 122 -32.14 7.92 23.59
N SER A 123 -31.18 8.62 22.99
CA SER A 123 -30.86 8.44 21.57
C SER A 123 -29.83 7.33 21.45
N ILE A 124 -30.14 6.32 20.64
CA ILE A 124 -29.18 5.28 20.28
C ILE A 124 -28.25 5.85 19.22
N MET A 125 -26.94 5.79 19.47
CA MET A 125 -25.90 6.11 18.50
C MET A 125 -24.91 4.95 18.38
N TYR A 126 -24.02 5.05 17.40
CA TYR A 126 -23.05 4.02 17.07
C TYR A 126 -21.64 4.62 17.15
N ALA A 127 -20.83 4.14 18.10
CA ALA A 127 -19.45 4.55 18.28
C ALA A 127 -18.51 3.62 17.49
N PRO A 128 -17.51 4.13 16.76
CA PRO A 128 -16.55 3.30 16.05
C PRO A 128 -15.60 2.57 17.02
N LYS A 129 -15.23 1.35 16.66
CA LYS A 129 -14.24 0.51 17.34
C LYS A 129 -13.42 -0.24 16.30
N CYS A 130 -12.16 -0.51 16.61
CA CYS A 130 -11.22 -1.13 15.70
C CYS A 130 -10.43 -2.25 16.39
N LEU A 131 -10.35 -3.40 15.71
CA LEU A 131 -9.37 -4.46 16.02
C LEU A 131 -8.20 -4.31 15.06
N VAL A 132 -6.98 -4.28 15.59
CA VAL A 132 -5.78 -3.99 14.80
C VAL A 132 -4.74 -5.09 15.00
N LEU A 133 -4.22 -5.64 13.90
CA LEU A 133 -2.98 -6.41 13.91
C LEU A 133 -1.86 -5.53 13.36
N VAL A 134 -0.77 -5.39 14.12
CA VAL A 134 0.44 -4.68 13.71
C VAL A 134 1.51 -5.69 13.37
N SER A 135 2.09 -5.60 12.18
CA SER A 135 3.13 -6.52 11.72
C SER A 135 4.15 -5.83 10.82
N ARG A 136 5.41 -6.27 10.90
CA ARG A 136 6.44 -5.94 9.88
C ARG A 136 6.27 -6.69 8.56
N LEU A 137 5.32 -7.62 8.48
CA LEU A 137 5.09 -8.48 7.31
C LEU A 137 3.86 -8.02 6.52
N ASP A 138 3.93 -8.07 5.19
CA ASP A 138 2.86 -7.63 4.29
C ASP A 138 1.93 -8.79 3.88
N TYR A 139 1.22 -9.40 4.84
CA TYR A 139 0.29 -10.51 4.59
C TYR A 139 -1.18 -10.08 4.77
N ILE A 140 -1.60 -9.08 3.98
CA ILE A 140 -2.94 -8.45 4.07
C ILE A 140 -4.09 -9.46 4.13
N GLU A 141 -4.11 -10.44 3.22
CA GLU A 141 -5.20 -11.42 3.18
C GLU A 141 -5.23 -12.31 4.43
N THR A 142 -4.06 -12.73 4.90
CA THR A 142 -3.96 -13.49 6.15
C THR A 142 -4.45 -12.68 7.34
N PHE A 143 -4.09 -11.40 7.43
CA PHE A 143 -4.58 -10.54 8.52
C PHE A 143 -6.08 -10.25 8.41
N ARG A 144 -6.63 -10.10 7.21
CA ARG A 144 -8.07 -9.98 6.99
C ARG A 144 -8.80 -11.19 7.53
N ASN A 145 -8.33 -12.39 7.20
CA ASN A 145 -8.94 -13.64 7.64
C ASN A 145 -8.85 -13.79 9.16
N CYS A 146 -7.68 -13.50 9.74
CA CYS A 146 -7.47 -13.55 11.18
C CYS A 146 -8.38 -12.57 11.94
N LEU A 147 -8.45 -11.31 11.51
CA LEU A 147 -9.32 -10.31 12.14
C LEU A 147 -10.81 -10.64 11.95
N GLY A 148 -11.20 -11.16 10.79
CA GLY A 148 -12.56 -11.64 10.55
C GLY A 148 -12.96 -12.71 11.55
N ILE A 149 -12.10 -13.72 11.77
CA ILE A 149 -12.34 -14.77 12.77
C ILE A 149 -12.43 -14.19 14.19
N ILE A 150 -11.53 -13.29 14.58
CA ILE A 150 -11.59 -12.64 15.91
C ILE A 150 -12.91 -11.90 16.08
N TYR A 151 -13.34 -11.16 15.07
CA TYR A 151 -14.61 -10.43 15.10
C TYR A 151 -15.82 -11.36 15.18
N THR A 152 -15.84 -12.45 14.42
CA THR A 152 -16.91 -13.46 14.50
C THR A 152 -16.97 -14.07 15.89
N VAL A 153 -15.83 -14.47 16.47
CA VAL A 153 -15.77 -14.99 17.83
C VAL A 153 -16.29 -13.98 18.85
N TYR A 154 -15.95 -12.69 18.68
CA TYR A 154 -16.40 -11.61 19.55
C TYR A 154 -17.92 -11.37 19.45
N VAL A 155 -18.45 -11.23 18.24
CA VAL A 155 -19.86 -10.85 18.02
C VAL A 155 -20.81 -12.02 18.24
N GLU A 156 -20.44 -13.23 17.81
CA GLU A 156 -21.31 -14.41 17.89
C GLU A 156 -21.16 -15.17 19.20
N SER A 157 -20.27 -14.73 20.11
CA SER A 157 -20.00 -15.42 21.39
C SER A 157 -19.66 -16.90 21.20
N VAL A 158 -18.86 -17.20 20.16
CA VAL A 158 -18.36 -18.55 19.89
C VAL A 158 -17.63 -19.08 21.13
N PRO A 159 -17.78 -20.36 21.53
CA PRO A 159 -17.22 -20.90 22.78
C PRO A 159 -15.69 -21.15 22.68
N VAL A 160 -14.94 -20.12 22.28
CA VAL A 160 -13.48 -20.09 22.22
C VAL A 160 -13.01 -18.78 22.85
N PRO A 161 -12.14 -18.81 23.87
CA PRO A 161 -11.61 -17.58 24.46
C PRO A 161 -10.86 -16.72 23.41
N LEU A 162 -11.20 -15.44 23.32
CA LEU A 162 -10.56 -14.51 22.37
C LEU A 162 -9.05 -14.40 22.61
N GLU A 163 -8.63 -14.47 23.87
CA GLU A 163 -7.24 -14.45 24.29
C GLU A 163 -6.46 -15.62 23.69
N ASN A 164 -7.08 -16.80 23.57
CA ASN A 164 -6.45 -17.95 22.91
C ASN A 164 -6.26 -17.68 21.41
N VAL A 165 -7.26 -17.07 20.75
CA VAL A 165 -7.16 -16.73 19.33
C VAL A 165 -6.05 -15.70 19.08
N VAL A 166 -6.02 -14.63 19.87
CA VAL A 166 -5.00 -13.58 19.79
C VAL A 166 -3.62 -14.12 20.14
N SER A 167 -3.48 -14.91 21.22
CA SER A 167 -2.19 -15.48 21.63
C SER A 167 -1.61 -16.45 20.61
N ASN A 168 -2.44 -17.23 19.90
CA ASN A 168 -2.00 -18.08 18.81
C ASN A 168 -1.37 -17.27 17.67
N ILE A 169 -1.99 -16.13 17.30
CA ILE A 169 -1.46 -15.24 16.26
C ILE A 169 -0.10 -14.67 16.66
N LEU A 170 0.01 -14.15 17.89
CA LEU A 170 1.20 -13.44 18.35
C LEU A 170 2.35 -14.38 18.76
N GLY A 171 2.04 -15.57 19.27
CA GLY A 171 3.01 -16.46 19.90
C GLY A 171 3.28 -17.77 19.15
N CYS A 172 2.29 -18.34 18.48
CA CYS A 172 2.36 -19.72 17.97
C CYS A 172 2.68 -19.81 16.47
N ILE A 173 2.46 -18.74 15.70
CA ILE A 173 2.67 -18.75 14.25
C ILE A 173 4.02 -18.14 13.88
N GLN A 174 4.86 -18.98 13.28
CA GLN A 174 6.18 -18.60 12.79
C GLN A 174 6.18 -18.58 11.27
N VAL A 175 6.52 -17.44 10.69
CA VAL A 175 6.66 -17.26 9.25
C VAL A 175 8.05 -17.73 8.82
N PRO A 176 8.14 -18.67 7.86
CA PRO A 176 9.43 -19.14 7.36
C PRO A 176 10.14 -18.03 6.59
N PRO A 177 11.45 -18.14 6.35
CA PRO A 177 12.14 -17.21 5.47
C PRO A 177 11.61 -17.29 4.03
N PRO A 178 11.88 -16.28 3.19
CA PRO A 178 11.64 -16.32 1.74
C PRO A 178 12.15 -17.63 1.11
N GLY A 179 11.36 -18.21 0.20
CA GLY A 179 11.63 -19.54 -0.40
C GLY A 179 11.38 -20.73 0.54
N GLY A 180 10.95 -20.49 1.77
CA GLY A 180 10.61 -21.54 2.73
C GLY A 180 9.33 -22.33 2.38
N PRO A 181 9.07 -23.44 3.12
CA PRO A 181 7.90 -24.26 2.89
C PRO A 181 6.60 -23.54 3.27
N GLN A 182 5.48 -23.94 2.68
CA GLN A 182 4.16 -23.48 3.11
C GLN A 182 3.88 -23.93 4.55
N VAL A 183 3.47 -22.99 5.41
CA VAL A 183 3.01 -23.27 6.77
C VAL A 183 1.48 -23.31 6.77
N ARG A 184 0.93 -24.33 7.41
CA ARG A 184 -0.51 -24.43 7.70
C ARG A 184 -0.73 -24.21 9.18
N PHE A 185 -1.70 -23.39 9.53
CA PHE A 185 -1.97 -23.03 10.91
C PHE A 185 -3.47 -22.84 11.15
N SER A 186 -3.82 -22.75 12.43
CA SER A 186 -5.15 -22.39 12.93
C SER A 186 -4.93 -21.40 14.07
N ILE A 187 -5.78 -20.38 14.12
CA ILE A 187 -5.81 -19.44 15.25
C ILE A 187 -6.86 -19.86 16.28
N GLY A 188 -7.79 -20.73 15.91
CA GLY A 188 -8.82 -21.28 16.78
C GLY A 188 -10.16 -21.37 16.06
N ALA A 189 -11.22 -21.70 16.80
CA ALA A 189 -12.58 -21.69 16.29
C ALA A 189 -12.81 -22.54 15.00
N GLY A 190 -11.98 -23.57 14.81
CA GLY A 190 -12.12 -24.54 13.71
C GLY A 190 -11.65 -24.04 12.34
N ASP A 191 -10.89 -22.94 12.29
CA ASP A 191 -10.28 -22.39 11.08
C ASP A 191 -9.11 -23.24 10.58
N ARG A 192 -8.75 -23.07 9.30
CA ARG A 192 -7.53 -23.62 8.72
C ARG A 192 -6.99 -22.68 7.66
N GLN A 193 -5.82 -22.12 7.91
CA GLN A 193 -5.17 -21.15 7.04
C GLN A 193 -3.82 -21.70 6.56
N ALA A 194 -3.32 -21.11 5.47
CA ALA A 194 -2.01 -21.41 4.94
C ALA A 194 -1.31 -20.13 4.51
N LEU A 195 0.00 -20.08 4.71
CA LEU A 195 0.86 -18.97 4.31
C LEU A 195 2.16 -19.53 3.77
N GLN A 196 2.61 -18.96 2.65
CA GLN A 196 3.94 -19.23 2.12
C GLN A 196 4.57 -17.91 1.68
N PRO A 197 5.78 -17.57 2.17
CA PRO A 197 6.53 -16.43 1.68
C PRO A 197 6.88 -16.56 0.20
N PRO A 198 7.11 -15.43 -0.51
CA PRO A 198 7.60 -15.46 -1.87
C PRO A 198 8.96 -16.16 -1.98
N LEU A 199 9.30 -16.67 -3.17
CA LEU A 199 10.58 -17.37 -3.42
C LEU A 199 11.79 -16.46 -3.17
N ALA A 200 11.75 -15.24 -3.69
CA ALA A 200 12.79 -14.24 -3.62
C ALA A 200 12.28 -12.97 -2.93
N PRO A 201 12.96 -12.48 -1.88
CA PRO A 201 12.53 -11.30 -1.14
C PRO A 201 12.82 -9.99 -1.86
N THR A 202 13.66 -9.99 -2.91
CA THR A 202 14.02 -8.76 -3.62
C THR A 202 12.95 -8.32 -4.60
N LEU A 203 12.09 -9.24 -5.06
CA LEU A 203 10.99 -8.94 -5.95
C LEU A 203 9.79 -8.41 -5.16
N PRO A 204 9.23 -7.24 -5.52
CA PRO A 204 7.99 -6.76 -4.93
C PRO A 204 6.85 -7.79 -5.10
N VAL A 205 6.00 -7.93 -4.09
CA VAL A 205 4.76 -8.72 -4.18
C VAL A 205 3.61 -7.76 -4.43
N THR A 206 2.86 -7.97 -5.51
CA THR A 206 1.80 -7.04 -5.94
C THR A 206 0.43 -7.68 -6.10
N HIS A 207 0.35 -9.02 -6.17
CA HIS A 207 -0.90 -9.72 -6.49
C HIS A 207 -1.55 -9.18 -7.77
N THR A 208 -2.57 -8.34 -7.67
CA THR A 208 -3.31 -7.71 -8.78
C THR A 208 -3.19 -6.18 -8.79
N ALA A 209 -2.42 -5.59 -7.88
CA ALA A 209 -2.36 -4.15 -7.63
C ALA A 209 -1.96 -3.32 -8.85
N VAL A 210 -0.96 -3.76 -9.60
CA VAL A 210 -0.47 -3.10 -10.82
C VAL A 210 -1.50 -3.22 -11.93
N SER A 211 -2.06 -4.42 -12.14
CA SER A 211 -3.17 -4.58 -13.10
C SER A 211 -4.34 -3.64 -12.77
N LEU A 212 -4.71 -3.54 -11.49
CA LEU A 212 -5.79 -2.66 -11.03
C LEU A 212 -5.49 -1.17 -11.28
N LEU A 213 -4.26 -0.72 -11.01
CA LEU A 213 -3.83 0.67 -11.28
C LEU A 213 -3.98 1.03 -12.76
N PHE A 214 -3.57 0.15 -13.66
CA PHE A 214 -3.69 0.36 -15.11
C PHE A 214 -5.14 0.30 -15.59
N HIS A 215 -5.98 -0.55 -15.00
CA HIS A 215 -7.42 -0.55 -15.28
C HIS A 215 -8.10 0.75 -14.84
N GLN A 216 -7.66 1.35 -13.73
CA GLN A 216 -8.25 2.58 -13.19
C GLN A 216 -7.82 3.82 -13.98
N LEU A 217 -6.54 3.93 -14.31
CA LEU A 217 -5.96 5.16 -14.85
C LEU A 217 -5.67 5.11 -16.35
N GLY A 218 -5.61 3.91 -16.94
CA GLY A 218 -5.14 3.70 -18.30
C GLY A 218 -3.63 3.90 -18.46
N ILE A 219 -3.11 3.48 -19.62
CA ILE A 219 -1.66 3.48 -19.93
C ILE A 219 -1.04 4.87 -19.75
N ARG A 220 -1.68 5.90 -20.31
CA ARG A 220 -1.14 7.27 -20.31
C ARG A 220 -0.93 7.80 -18.89
N ASN A 221 -1.97 7.80 -18.06
CA ASN A 221 -1.87 8.36 -16.71
C ASN A 221 -0.96 7.51 -15.81
N ALA A 222 -0.99 6.18 -15.96
CA ALA A 222 -0.08 5.30 -15.22
C ALA A 222 1.40 5.56 -15.58
N LEU A 223 1.72 5.81 -16.87
CA LEU A 223 3.06 6.17 -17.29
C LEU A 223 3.50 7.55 -16.78
N VAL A 224 2.60 8.53 -16.75
CA VAL A 224 2.89 9.85 -16.16
C VAL A 224 3.16 9.72 -14.65
N LEU A 225 2.36 8.94 -13.91
CA LEU A 225 2.61 8.66 -12.50
C LEU A 225 3.93 7.92 -12.27
N PHE A 226 4.26 6.96 -13.12
CA PHE A 226 5.55 6.28 -13.08
C PHE A 226 6.70 7.28 -13.28
N CYS A 227 6.60 8.20 -14.25
CA CYS A 227 7.62 9.23 -14.42
C CYS A 227 7.69 10.16 -13.19
N ALA A 228 6.55 10.46 -12.57
CA ALA A 228 6.48 11.30 -11.38
C ALA A 228 7.19 10.64 -10.19
N VAL A 229 6.98 9.35 -9.94
CA VAL A 229 7.64 8.67 -8.82
C VAL A 229 9.14 8.51 -9.08
N MET A 230 9.53 8.28 -10.34
CA MET A 230 10.93 8.16 -10.75
C MET A 230 11.69 9.49 -10.74
N THR A 231 10.99 10.62 -10.69
CA THR A 231 11.57 11.97 -10.55
C THR A 231 11.26 12.60 -9.20
N GLU A 232 10.93 11.76 -8.20
CA GLU A 232 10.72 12.14 -6.80
C GLU A 232 9.70 13.28 -6.61
N GLN A 233 8.58 13.23 -7.34
CA GLN A 233 7.46 14.17 -7.15
C GLN A 233 6.56 13.79 -5.97
N LYS A 234 5.77 14.75 -5.48
CA LYS A 234 4.69 14.52 -4.51
C LYS A 234 3.48 13.92 -5.22
N ILE A 235 3.08 12.72 -4.84
CA ILE A 235 2.00 11.96 -5.48
C ILE A 235 0.94 11.63 -4.44
N LEU A 236 -0.29 12.03 -4.73
CA LEU A 236 -1.45 11.78 -3.90
C LEU A 236 -2.51 10.99 -4.68
N PHE A 237 -2.81 9.79 -4.22
CA PHE A 237 -3.94 9.01 -4.70
C PHE A 237 -5.22 9.42 -3.96
N GLN A 238 -6.32 9.50 -4.69
CA GLN A 238 -7.64 9.80 -4.15
C GLN A 238 -8.64 8.72 -4.54
N SER A 239 -9.41 8.22 -3.57
CA SER A 239 -10.49 7.25 -3.79
C SER A 239 -11.43 7.18 -2.59
N ARG A 240 -12.67 6.73 -2.81
CA ARG A 240 -13.61 6.30 -1.76
C ARG A 240 -13.21 4.96 -1.13
N SER A 241 -12.35 4.19 -1.78
CA SER A 241 -11.93 2.87 -1.33
C SER A 241 -10.53 2.90 -0.75
N TYR A 242 -10.40 2.60 0.54
CA TYR A 242 -9.10 2.46 1.22
C TYR A 242 -8.23 1.39 0.57
N SER A 243 -8.81 0.25 0.18
CA SER A 243 -8.07 -0.79 -0.52
C SER A 243 -7.47 -0.27 -1.84
N ARG A 244 -8.22 0.52 -2.62
CA ARG A 244 -7.68 1.09 -3.87
C ARG A 244 -6.51 2.03 -3.61
N LEU A 245 -6.58 2.85 -2.55
CA LEU A 245 -5.48 3.73 -2.16
C LEU A 245 -4.21 2.93 -1.80
N THR A 246 -4.35 1.90 -0.95
CA THR A 246 -3.23 1.05 -0.53
C THR A 246 -2.63 0.28 -1.70
N GLU A 247 -3.47 -0.34 -2.55
CA GLU A 247 -3.00 -1.08 -3.72
C GLU A 247 -2.34 -0.14 -4.77
N ALA A 248 -2.86 1.06 -5.01
CA ALA A 248 -2.26 2.00 -5.96
C ALA A 248 -0.87 2.48 -5.52
N CYS A 249 -0.70 2.79 -4.22
CA CYS A 249 0.60 3.13 -3.66
C CYS A 249 1.60 1.96 -3.75
N ARG A 250 1.14 0.73 -3.44
CA ARG A 250 1.95 -0.49 -3.59
C ARG A 250 2.33 -0.72 -5.05
N ALA A 251 1.38 -0.61 -5.97
CA ALA A 251 1.59 -0.79 -7.41
C ALA A 251 2.65 0.18 -7.94
N LEU A 252 2.49 1.47 -7.68
CA LEU A 252 3.40 2.49 -8.18
C LEU A 252 4.83 2.30 -7.66
N THR A 253 4.99 2.00 -6.36
CA THR A 253 6.33 1.75 -5.79
C THR A 253 6.93 0.42 -6.24
N ALA A 254 6.12 -0.61 -6.54
CA ALA A 254 6.60 -1.88 -7.10
C ALA A 254 7.09 -1.74 -8.55
N LEU A 255 6.47 -0.85 -9.33
CA LEU A 255 6.91 -0.56 -10.70
C LEU A 255 8.32 0.07 -10.76
N MET A 256 8.84 0.60 -9.66
CA MET A 256 10.20 1.15 -9.58
C MET A 256 11.29 0.08 -9.55
N TYR A 257 10.98 -1.21 -9.33
CA TYR A 257 12.00 -2.26 -9.25
C TYR A 257 12.89 -2.23 -10.50
N PRO A 258 14.22 -2.13 -10.35
CA PRO A 258 15.03 -2.56 -9.20
C PRO A 258 15.31 -1.48 -8.13
N PHE A 259 14.77 -0.27 -8.29
CA PHE A 259 14.91 0.81 -7.33
C PHE A 259 13.95 0.64 -6.15
N LYS A 260 14.31 1.19 -5.00
CA LYS A 260 13.51 1.18 -3.78
C LYS A 260 13.09 2.60 -3.41
N TYR A 261 11.78 2.83 -3.34
CA TYR A 261 11.24 4.11 -2.89
C TYR A 261 11.75 4.45 -1.48
N SER A 262 12.32 5.65 -1.31
CA SER A 262 13.08 6.04 -0.11
C SER A 262 12.49 7.24 0.63
N HIS A 263 11.34 7.76 0.20
CA HIS A 263 10.70 8.94 0.80
C HIS A 263 9.44 8.56 1.59
N VAL A 264 8.67 9.58 2.01
CA VAL A 264 7.47 9.40 2.84
C VAL A 264 6.42 8.56 2.10
N TYR A 265 5.99 7.47 2.74
CA TYR A 265 5.04 6.52 2.19
C TYR A 265 3.87 6.33 3.18
N ILE A 266 2.71 6.92 2.87
CA ILE A 266 1.50 6.84 3.71
C ILE A 266 0.30 6.51 2.82
N PRO A 267 0.06 5.22 2.49
CA PRO A 267 -0.97 4.82 1.54
C PRO A 267 -2.40 5.19 1.96
N LEU A 268 -2.59 5.47 3.24
CA LEU A 268 -3.85 5.91 3.80
C LEU A 268 -3.58 6.99 4.86
N LEU A 269 -3.59 8.25 4.41
CA LEU A 269 -3.40 9.44 5.24
C LEU A 269 -4.70 9.74 6.00
N PRO A 270 -4.67 9.78 7.35
CA PRO A 270 -5.83 10.17 8.15
C PRO A 270 -6.17 11.66 7.98
N ALA A 271 -7.46 12.00 8.10
CA ALA A 271 -7.95 13.38 8.07
C ALA A 271 -7.24 14.28 9.09
N ALA A 272 -6.94 13.75 10.29
CA ALA A 272 -6.23 14.48 11.34
C ALA A 272 -4.80 14.88 10.95
N LEU A 273 -4.23 14.28 9.90
CA LEU A 273 -2.86 14.51 9.43
C LEU A 273 -2.83 15.10 8.01
N VAL A 274 -3.93 15.69 7.53
CA VAL A 274 -4.01 16.26 6.17
C VAL A 274 -2.98 17.36 5.94
N GLU A 275 -2.57 18.08 6.98
CA GLU A 275 -1.52 19.10 6.95
C GLU A 275 -0.15 18.56 6.49
N VAL A 276 0.10 17.25 6.64
CA VAL A 276 1.35 16.60 6.18
C VAL A 276 1.53 16.74 4.66
N LEU A 277 0.45 16.94 3.90
CA LEU A 277 0.52 17.17 2.45
C LEU A 277 1.36 18.41 2.08
N SER A 278 1.50 19.38 2.99
CA SER A 278 2.31 20.58 2.78
C SER A 278 3.81 20.36 3.03
N THR A 279 4.25 19.15 3.40
CA THR A 279 5.67 18.84 3.60
C THR A 279 6.48 19.13 2.33
N PRO A 280 7.69 19.72 2.41
CA PRO A 280 8.52 19.97 1.23
C PRO A 280 9.12 18.70 0.62
N THR A 281 9.12 17.58 1.35
CA THR A 281 9.71 16.32 0.89
C THR A 281 8.81 15.60 -0.11
N PRO A 282 9.38 14.86 -1.08
CA PRO A 282 8.61 13.94 -1.91
C PRO A 282 7.78 12.96 -1.07
N PHE A 283 6.64 12.52 -1.59
CA PHE A 283 5.83 11.50 -0.94
C PHE A 283 4.98 10.71 -1.93
N VAL A 284 4.59 9.51 -1.50
CA VAL A 284 3.50 8.73 -2.09
C VAL A 284 2.47 8.50 -1.00
N MET A 285 1.32 9.16 -1.13
CA MET A 285 0.24 9.09 -0.16
C MET A 285 -1.08 8.75 -0.82
N GLY A 286 -2.04 8.28 -0.02
CA GLY A 286 -3.43 8.10 -0.43
C GLY A 286 -4.38 8.77 0.55
N VAL A 287 -5.45 9.39 0.04
CA VAL A 287 -6.45 10.09 0.86
C VAL A 287 -7.87 9.72 0.44
N HIS A 288 -8.76 9.65 1.42
CA HIS A 288 -10.18 9.42 1.12
C HIS A 288 -10.77 10.61 0.36
N SER A 289 -11.63 10.35 -0.62
CA SER A 289 -12.21 11.41 -1.47
C SER A 289 -13.06 12.45 -0.72
N SER A 290 -13.43 12.19 0.54
CA SER A 290 -14.11 13.18 1.39
C SER A 290 -13.24 14.39 1.70
N LEU A 291 -11.91 14.26 1.60
CA LEU A 291 -10.93 15.32 1.86
C LEU A 291 -10.50 16.06 0.57
N LYS A 292 -11.24 15.87 -0.53
CA LYS A 292 -10.91 16.47 -1.84
C LYS A 292 -10.81 18.00 -1.78
N THR A 293 -11.63 18.65 -0.95
CA THR A 293 -11.60 20.11 -0.79
C THR A 293 -10.27 20.56 -0.19
N ASP A 294 -9.81 19.90 0.89
CA ASP A 294 -8.52 20.22 1.54
C ASP A 294 -7.33 20.00 0.60
N VAL A 295 -7.43 19.02 -0.31
CA VAL A 295 -6.40 18.71 -1.31
C VAL A 295 -6.34 19.72 -2.45
N SER A 296 -7.47 20.35 -2.79
CA SER A 296 -7.59 21.19 -4.00
C SER A 296 -6.73 22.46 -3.97
N GLU A 297 -6.22 22.84 -2.80
CA GLU A 297 -5.39 24.02 -2.60
C GLU A 297 -3.89 23.74 -2.85
N MET A 298 -3.50 22.48 -3.06
CA MET A 298 -2.10 22.08 -3.20
C MET A 298 -1.57 22.34 -4.62
N MET A 299 -0.56 23.20 -4.74
CA MET A 299 -0.03 23.66 -6.04
C MET A 299 1.16 22.82 -6.56
N ASP A 300 1.69 21.90 -5.77
CA ASP A 300 2.90 21.11 -6.05
C ASP A 300 2.69 19.60 -5.85
N VAL A 301 1.44 19.16 -5.74
CA VAL A 301 1.06 17.75 -5.55
C VAL A 301 0.36 17.22 -6.80
N ILE A 302 0.86 16.13 -7.36
CA ILE A 302 0.21 15.41 -8.46
C ILE A 302 -0.90 14.54 -7.87
N VAL A 303 -2.14 14.75 -8.32
CA VAL A 303 -3.33 14.06 -7.76
C VAL A 303 -3.88 13.06 -8.77
N ALA A 304 -3.94 11.79 -8.37
CA ALA A 304 -4.53 10.69 -9.13
C ALA A 304 -5.89 10.28 -8.56
N ASP A 305 -6.97 10.61 -9.26
CA ASP A 305 -8.32 10.17 -8.92
C ASP A 305 -8.57 8.76 -9.47
N LEU A 306 -8.51 7.76 -8.59
CA LEU A 306 -8.67 6.34 -8.93
C LEU A 306 -10.12 5.94 -9.19
N ASP A 307 -11.08 6.77 -8.78
CA ASP A 307 -12.51 6.50 -8.99
C ASP A 307 -12.97 7.10 -10.33
N GLY A 308 -12.46 8.30 -10.66
CA GLY A 308 -12.73 8.98 -11.94
C GLY A 308 -11.78 8.61 -13.08
N GLY A 309 -10.65 7.96 -12.79
CA GLY A 309 -9.65 7.58 -13.80
C GLY A 309 -8.87 8.76 -14.37
N SER A 310 -8.64 9.80 -13.56
CA SER A 310 -8.00 11.05 -14.01
C SER A 310 -6.74 11.38 -13.23
N LEU A 311 -5.87 12.18 -13.85
CA LEU A 311 -4.61 12.64 -13.28
C LEU A 311 -4.49 14.15 -13.44
N LEU A 312 -4.29 14.85 -12.33
CA LEU A 312 -4.01 16.28 -12.28
C LEU A 312 -2.53 16.47 -12.00
N VAL A 313 -1.81 17.08 -12.95
CA VAL A 313 -0.44 17.56 -12.78
C VAL A 313 -0.51 19.07 -12.69
N PRO A 314 -0.11 19.69 -11.57
CA PRO A 314 -0.11 21.15 -11.44
C PRO A 314 0.83 21.83 -12.44
N ASP A 315 0.46 23.01 -12.94
CA ASP A 315 1.23 23.74 -13.97
C ASP A 315 2.68 24.07 -13.54
N GLY A 316 2.91 24.23 -12.23
CA GLY A 316 4.24 24.49 -11.67
C GLY A 316 5.16 23.26 -11.62
N VAL A 317 4.64 22.07 -11.87
CA VAL A 317 5.40 20.81 -11.78
C VAL A 317 5.95 20.44 -13.15
N SER A 318 7.27 20.61 -13.31
CA SER A 318 7.98 20.12 -14.48
C SER A 318 8.19 18.61 -14.37
N LEU A 319 7.47 17.84 -15.19
CA LEU A 319 7.51 16.38 -15.17
C LEU A 319 8.06 15.83 -16.50
N PRO A 320 9.36 15.49 -16.57
CA PRO A 320 9.92 14.90 -17.78
C PRO A 320 9.44 13.44 -17.92
N LEU A 321 9.21 13.03 -19.16
CA LEU A 321 8.77 11.67 -19.50
C LEU A 321 9.97 10.79 -19.86
N LEU A 322 9.73 9.47 -19.92
CA LEU A 322 10.70 8.51 -20.46
C LEU A 322 11.27 8.97 -21.82
N PRO A 323 12.57 8.77 -22.08
CA PRO A 323 13.17 9.14 -23.37
C PRO A 323 12.63 8.28 -24.51
N GLU A 324 12.62 8.83 -25.73
CA GLU A 324 12.43 8.02 -26.94
C GLU A 324 13.71 7.28 -27.32
N PRO A 325 13.63 6.07 -27.92
CA PRO A 325 12.41 5.35 -28.33
C PRO A 325 11.75 4.53 -27.20
N LEU A 326 12.29 4.59 -25.98
CA LEU A 326 11.86 3.73 -24.86
C LEU A 326 10.40 3.96 -24.48
N LEU A 327 9.95 5.21 -24.45
CA LEU A 327 8.54 5.55 -24.18
C LEU A 327 7.59 4.88 -25.18
N SER A 328 7.89 4.97 -26.48
CA SER A 328 7.10 4.33 -27.52
C SER A 328 7.05 2.81 -27.35
N SER A 329 8.20 2.17 -27.12
CA SER A 329 8.27 0.71 -26.94
C SER A 329 7.53 0.22 -25.70
N VAL A 330 7.61 0.96 -24.58
CA VAL A 330 6.87 0.64 -23.36
C VAL A 330 5.36 0.78 -23.59
N THR A 331 4.94 1.85 -24.26
CA THR A 331 3.52 2.11 -24.56
C THR A 331 2.95 1.01 -25.46
N GLU A 332 3.68 0.60 -26.50
CA GLU A 332 3.29 -0.49 -27.40
C GLU A 332 3.17 -1.83 -26.65
N ALA A 333 4.17 -2.19 -25.84
CA ALA A 333 4.15 -3.43 -25.06
C ALA A 333 2.99 -3.46 -24.06
N LEU A 334 2.72 -2.34 -23.37
CA LEU A 334 1.56 -2.22 -22.48
C LEU A 334 0.24 -2.33 -23.23
N GLY A 335 0.14 -1.78 -24.45
CA GLY A 335 -1.01 -1.93 -25.33
C GLY A 335 -1.28 -3.40 -25.65
N LEU A 336 -0.25 -4.15 -26.03
CA LEU A 336 -0.36 -5.58 -26.33
C LEU A 336 -0.73 -6.44 -25.11
N VAL A 337 -0.27 -6.07 -23.91
CA VAL A 337 -0.59 -6.78 -22.65
C VAL A 337 -2.03 -6.49 -22.18
N LEU A 338 -2.45 -5.23 -22.28
CA LEU A 338 -3.76 -4.80 -21.78
C LEU A 338 -4.89 -5.07 -22.77
N GLN A 339 -4.59 -5.00 -24.07
CA GLN A 339 -5.55 -5.10 -25.18
C GLN A 339 -4.94 -5.96 -26.32
N PRO A 340 -4.67 -7.26 -26.08
CA PRO A 340 -4.02 -8.15 -27.05
C PRO A 340 -4.80 -8.29 -28.35
N GLU A 341 -6.12 -8.07 -28.33
CA GLU A 341 -6.97 -8.07 -29.51
C GLU A 341 -6.60 -7.01 -30.55
N LEU A 342 -5.96 -5.90 -30.15
CA LEU A 342 -5.57 -4.82 -31.07
C LEU A 342 -4.58 -5.29 -32.14
N GLY A 343 -3.71 -6.24 -31.83
CA GLY A 343 -2.66 -6.71 -32.74
C GLY A 343 -3.20 -7.41 -34.01
N GLY A 344 -4.46 -7.82 -34.01
CA GLY A 344 -5.10 -8.48 -35.15
C GLY A 344 -6.54 -8.04 -35.40
N ALA A 345 -6.96 -6.91 -34.83
CA ALA A 345 -8.34 -6.42 -34.92
C ALA A 345 -8.79 -6.18 -36.38
N ASP A 346 -7.85 -5.80 -37.24
CA ASP A 346 -8.09 -5.52 -38.67
C ASP A 346 -7.83 -6.73 -39.59
N HIS A 347 -7.45 -7.89 -39.04
CA HIS A 347 -7.24 -9.08 -39.86
C HIS A 347 -8.57 -9.57 -40.43
N ALA A 348 -8.63 -9.75 -41.75
CA ALA A 348 -9.81 -10.31 -42.43
C ALA A 348 -10.19 -11.72 -41.94
N PHE A 349 -9.21 -12.45 -41.37
CA PHE A 349 -9.36 -13.78 -40.80
C PHE A 349 -8.70 -13.82 -39.41
N PRO A 350 -9.39 -13.37 -38.34
CA PRO A 350 -8.81 -13.34 -37.01
C PRO A 350 -8.67 -14.77 -36.43
N PRO A 351 -7.66 -15.00 -35.56
CA PRO A 351 -7.51 -16.29 -34.89
C PRO A 351 -8.75 -16.62 -34.05
N THR A 352 -9.13 -17.90 -34.04
CA THR A 352 -10.25 -18.42 -33.23
C THR A 352 -9.72 -19.44 -32.20
N PRO A 353 -9.91 -19.21 -30.88
CA PRO A 353 -10.56 -18.05 -30.25
C PRO A 353 -9.73 -16.75 -30.35
N PRO A 354 -10.35 -15.57 -30.24
CA PRO A 354 -9.63 -14.30 -30.24
C PRO A 354 -8.65 -14.23 -29.06
N PRO A 355 -7.54 -13.47 -29.20
CA PRO A 355 -6.63 -13.19 -28.10
C PRO A 355 -7.42 -12.55 -26.95
N ARG A 356 -7.14 -12.97 -25.71
CA ARG A 356 -7.75 -12.39 -24.51
C ARG A 356 -6.66 -11.92 -23.56
N PRO A 357 -6.91 -10.84 -22.80
CA PRO A 357 -6.04 -10.46 -21.71
C PRO A 357 -5.84 -11.62 -20.74
N ALA A 358 -4.64 -11.71 -20.17
CA ALA A 358 -4.36 -12.65 -19.10
C ALA A 358 -5.23 -12.36 -17.87
N PRO A 359 -5.46 -13.35 -16.97
CA PRO A 359 -6.13 -13.10 -15.70
C PRO A 359 -5.42 -11.97 -14.92
N PRO A 360 -6.13 -11.16 -14.10
CA PRO A 360 -5.56 -9.96 -13.48
C PRO A 360 -4.23 -10.19 -12.74
N ALA A 361 -4.09 -11.33 -12.06
CA ALA A 361 -2.86 -11.68 -11.34
C ALA A 361 -1.67 -11.96 -12.26
N MET A 362 -1.90 -12.49 -13.46
CA MET A 362 -0.85 -12.71 -14.46
C MET A 362 -0.59 -11.42 -15.26
N GLN A 363 -1.63 -10.70 -15.65
CA GLN A 363 -1.50 -9.42 -16.35
C GLN A 363 -0.73 -8.38 -15.51
N ASP A 364 -0.92 -8.41 -14.18
CA ASP A 364 -0.10 -7.65 -13.23
C ASP A 364 1.40 -7.91 -13.41
N LYS A 365 1.78 -9.18 -13.61
CA LYS A 365 3.18 -9.58 -13.82
C LYS A 365 3.68 -9.21 -15.20
N GLU A 366 2.84 -9.33 -16.23
CA GLU A 366 3.18 -8.89 -17.60
C GLU A 366 3.47 -7.39 -17.63
N ILE A 367 2.63 -6.57 -16.99
CA ILE A 367 2.88 -5.13 -16.87
C ILE A 367 4.20 -4.87 -16.15
N ARG A 368 4.44 -5.50 -14.99
CA ARG A 368 5.70 -5.34 -14.26
C ARG A 368 6.91 -5.76 -15.08
N ALA A 369 6.81 -6.84 -15.84
CA ALA A 369 7.86 -7.31 -16.74
C ALA A 369 8.22 -6.27 -17.81
N VAL A 370 7.23 -5.53 -18.34
CA VAL A 370 7.49 -4.40 -19.25
C VAL A 370 8.37 -3.33 -18.59
N PHE A 371 8.06 -2.91 -17.36
CA PHE A 371 8.85 -1.90 -16.64
C PHE A 371 10.25 -2.41 -16.26
N MET A 372 10.36 -3.65 -15.81
CA MET A 372 11.66 -4.28 -15.51
C MET A 372 12.56 -4.30 -16.75
N ARG A 373 12.02 -4.69 -17.90
CA ARG A 373 12.73 -4.66 -19.18
C ARG A 373 13.08 -3.23 -19.57
N ALA A 374 12.18 -2.27 -19.40
CA ALA A 374 12.43 -0.87 -19.71
C ALA A 374 13.62 -0.30 -18.92
N PHE A 375 13.71 -0.63 -17.62
CA PHE A 375 14.88 -0.26 -16.82
C PHE A 375 16.15 -0.96 -17.26
N ALA A 376 16.10 -2.26 -17.57
CA ALA A 376 17.29 -2.98 -18.05
C ALA A 376 17.84 -2.36 -19.34
N GLN A 377 16.95 -1.89 -20.22
CA GLN A 377 17.31 -1.13 -21.41
C GLN A 377 17.86 0.26 -21.07
N LEU A 378 17.19 1.02 -20.20
CA LEU A 378 17.62 2.37 -19.81
C LEU A 378 19.01 2.35 -19.18
N MET A 379 19.25 1.41 -18.27
CA MET A 379 20.45 1.26 -17.46
C MET A 379 21.57 0.48 -18.16
N GLN A 380 21.42 0.09 -19.42
CA GLN A 380 22.46 -0.65 -20.14
C GLN A 380 23.83 0.05 -20.04
N GLY A 381 24.88 -0.68 -19.65
CA GLY A 381 26.23 -0.12 -19.48
C GLY A 381 26.49 0.56 -18.13
N TYR A 382 25.51 0.69 -17.22
CA TYR A 382 25.70 1.41 -15.95
C TYR A 382 26.88 0.88 -15.12
N ARG A 383 27.15 -0.42 -15.18
CA ARG A 383 28.25 -1.06 -14.43
C ARG A 383 29.62 -0.54 -14.85
N SER A 384 29.80 -0.18 -16.12
CA SER A 384 31.05 0.42 -16.63
C SER A 384 31.31 1.81 -16.08
N CYS A 385 30.26 2.47 -15.56
CA CYS A 385 30.33 3.79 -14.95
C CYS A 385 30.49 3.74 -13.43
N LEU A 386 30.72 2.57 -12.83
CA LEU A 386 30.97 2.42 -11.40
C LEU A 386 32.46 2.53 -11.08
N THR A 387 32.80 3.34 -10.09
CA THR A 387 34.15 3.43 -9.54
C THR A 387 34.16 2.89 -8.12
N ILE A 388 35.01 1.90 -7.85
CA ILE A 388 35.16 1.29 -6.52
C ILE A 388 36.39 1.88 -5.84
N ILE A 389 36.16 2.63 -4.77
CA ILE A 389 37.21 3.26 -3.96
C ILE A 389 37.45 2.38 -2.73
N ARG A 390 38.68 1.83 -2.59
CA ARG A 390 39.05 0.85 -1.56
C ARG A 390 40.01 1.39 -0.50
N ILE A 391 39.95 2.68 -0.20
CA ILE A 391 40.79 3.32 0.82
C ILE A 391 40.22 3.21 2.24
N HIS A 392 38.99 2.72 2.38
CA HIS A 392 38.29 2.51 3.65
C HIS A 392 37.99 1.01 3.87
N PRO A 393 37.77 0.56 5.13
CA PRO A 393 37.41 -0.83 5.42
C PRO A 393 36.16 -1.31 4.69
N LYS A 394 35.18 -0.43 4.48
CA LYS A 394 34.04 -0.64 3.59
C LYS A 394 34.31 0.09 2.28
N PRO A 395 34.27 -0.57 1.12
CA PRO A 395 34.49 0.09 -0.15
C PRO A 395 33.39 1.11 -0.39
N VAL A 396 33.77 2.30 -0.88
CA VAL A 396 32.84 3.32 -1.35
C VAL A 396 32.68 3.15 -2.84
N ILE A 397 31.44 3.13 -3.34
CA ILE A 397 31.16 2.99 -4.77
C ILE A 397 30.50 4.26 -5.25
N THR A 398 31.06 4.87 -6.27
CA THR A 398 30.54 6.09 -6.89
C THR A 398 30.13 5.81 -8.33
N PHE A 399 29.16 6.57 -8.83
CA PHE A 399 28.67 6.46 -10.19
C PHE A 399 29.09 7.67 -11.02
N HIS A 400 29.73 7.44 -12.16
CA HIS A 400 30.20 8.49 -13.05
C HIS A 400 29.08 8.96 -13.99
N LYS A 401 28.16 9.78 -13.47
CA LYS A 401 26.94 10.26 -14.17
C LYS A 401 27.21 10.77 -15.59
N ALA A 402 28.19 11.66 -15.77
CA ALA A 402 28.49 12.25 -17.06
C ALA A 402 28.99 11.23 -18.11
N ALA A 403 29.69 10.17 -17.66
CA ALA A 403 30.17 9.13 -18.57
C ALA A 403 29.00 8.28 -19.04
N PHE A 404 28.12 7.88 -18.11
CA PHE A 404 26.92 7.13 -18.46
C PHE A 404 26.02 7.89 -19.43
N LEU A 405 25.73 9.17 -19.15
CA LEU A 405 24.90 9.99 -20.04
C LEU A 405 25.55 10.16 -21.43
N GLY A 406 26.87 10.37 -21.49
CA GLY A 406 27.61 10.48 -22.73
C GLY A 406 27.62 9.19 -23.56
N GLU A 407 27.97 8.05 -22.94
CA GLU A 407 27.99 6.73 -23.61
C GLU A 407 26.61 6.29 -24.09
N ARG A 408 25.55 6.75 -23.42
CA ARG A 408 24.16 6.44 -23.77
C ARG A 408 23.53 7.43 -24.74
N GLY A 409 24.17 8.55 -25.04
CA GLY A 409 23.57 9.63 -25.83
C GLY A 409 22.38 10.28 -25.12
N LEU A 410 22.41 10.35 -23.78
CA LEU A 410 21.32 10.87 -22.93
C LEU A 410 21.69 12.20 -22.24
N THR A 411 22.71 12.92 -22.73
CA THR A 411 23.19 14.17 -22.11
C THR A 411 22.11 15.25 -21.97
N ASP A 412 21.17 15.31 -22.92
CA ASP A 412 20.06 16.28 -22.92
C ASP A 412 18.73 15.66 -22.43
N CYS A 413 18.77 14.43 -21.92
CA CYS A 413 17.59 13.76 -21.39
C CYS A 413 17.34 14.20 -19.94
N ASP A 414 16.40 15.12 -19.75
CA ASP A 414 16.01 15.62 -18.41
C ASP A 414 15.56 14.49 -17.49
N PHE A 415 14.71 13.57 -17.97
CA PHE A 415 14.23 12.43 -17.18
C PHE A 415 15.38 11.58 -16.63
N THR A 416 16.28 11.13 -17.50
CA THR A 416 17.41 10.27 -17.07
C THR A 416 18.34 11.05 -16.14
N THR A 417 18.58 12.32 -16.43
CA THR A 417 19.41 13.20 -15.60
C THR A 417 18.86 13.28 -14.17
N ARG A 418 17.54 13.50 -14.01
CA ARG A 418 16.88 13.55 -12.70
C ARG A 418 16.88 12.20 -12.00
N VAL A 419 16.57 11.10 -12.69
CA VAL A 419 16.60 9.74 -12.13
C VAL A 419 17.95 9.43 -11.49
N LEU A 420 19.05 9.84 -12.13
CA LEU A 420 20.40 9.61 -11.64
C LEU A 420 20.78 10.51 -10.44
N ASP A 421 20.05 11.60 -10.20
CA ASP A 421 20.23 12.49 -9.04
C ASP A 421 19.38 12.07 -7.83
N CYS A 422 18.40 11.19 -8.04
CA CYS A 422 17.48 10.75 -7.00
C CYS A 422 18.16 9.94 -5.88
N MET A 423 17.58 10.01 -4.67
CA MET A 423 18.08 9.29 -3.50
C MET A 423 18.04 7.77 -3.69
N PHE A 424 16.95 7.26 -4.30
CA PHE A 424 16.84 5.82 -4.57
C PHE A 424 17.95 5.29 -5.49
N PHE A 425 18.49 6.14 -6.38
CA PHE A 425 19.56 5.74 -7.30
C PHE A 425 20.89 5.55 -6.55
N THR A 426 21.15 6.40 -5.57
CA THR A 426 22.30 6.22 -4.65
C THR A 426 22.19 4.91 -3.88
N GLY A 427 20.98 4.55 -3.42
CA GLY A 427 20.69 3.26 -2.82
C GLY A 427 20.96 2.09 -3.78
N PHE A 428 20.51 2.19 -5.03
CA PHE A 428 20.77 1.20 -6.08
C PHE A 428 22.26 1.00 -6.35
N VAL A 429 23.05 2.07 -6.47
CA VAL A 429 24.51 1.99 -6.65
C VAL A 429 25.18 1.31 -5.45
N SER A 430 24.74 1.64 -4.24
CA SER A 430 25.30 1.07 -3.01
C SER A 430 24.98 -0.42 -2.86
N GLU A 431 23.75 -0.83 -3.16
CA GLU A 431 23.30 -2.21 -3.06
C GLU A 431 23.84 -3.08 -4.19
N ARG A 432 23.84 -2.57 -5.43
CA ARG A 432 24.12 -3.36 -6.63
C ARG A 432 25.49 -3.16 -7.23
N GLY A 433 26.19 -2.09 -6.84
CA GLY A 433 27.53 -1.77 -7.30
C GLY A 433 28.63 -2.75 -6.87
N PRO A 434 28.58 -3.37 -5.66
CA PRO A 434 29.62 -4.31 -5.26
C PRO A 434 29.76 -5.48 -6.25
N PRO A 435 30.99 -5.88 -6.62
CA PRO A 435 31.21 -6.97 -7.57
C PRO A 435 30.92 -8.35 -6.96
N TRP A 436 31.01 -8.48 -5.63
CA TRP A 436 30.79 -9.73 -4.90
C TRP A 436 29.54 -9.61 -4.04
N ARG A 437 28.39 -9.95 -4.62
CA ARG A 437 27.11 -10.06 -3.92
C ARG A 437 26.26 -11.15 -4.56
N PRO A 438 25.25 -11.70 -3.86
CA PRO A 438 24.23 -12.53 -4.50
C PRO A 438 23.56 -11.77 -5.66
N CYS A 439 23.48 -12.42 -6.81
CA CYS A 439 22.70 -11.93 -7.95
C CYS A 439 21.22 -12.26 -7.72
N ASP A 440 20.34 -11.38 -8.17
CA ASP A 440 18.90 -11.60 -8.17
C ASP A 440 18.30 -11.49 -9.59
N HIS A 441 16.98 -11.56 -9.68
CA HIS A 441 16.24 -11.52 -10.94
C HIS A 441 16.54 -10.29 -11.82
N TRP A 442 16.84 -9.14 -11.21
CA TRP A 442 17.28 -7.96 -11.96
C TRP A 442 18.62 -8.20 -12.66
N ASP A 443 19.57 -8.83 -11.98
CA ASP A 443 20.90 -9.04 -12.54
C ASP A 443 20.87 -10.02 -13.71
N GLU A 444 20.07 -11.08 -13.57
CA GLU A 444 19.83 -12.04 -14.64
C GLU A 444 19.15 -11.39 -15.84
N LEU A 445 18.09 -10.60 -15.63
CA LEU A 445 17.44 -9.84 -16.69
C LEU A 445 18.42 -8.87 -17.37
N TYR A 446 19.14 -8.09 -16.57
CA TYR A 446 20.09 -7.10 -17.06
C TYR A 446 21.22 -7.74 -17.88
N SER A 447 21.77 -8.88 -17.43
CA SER A 447 22.85 -9.57 -18.15
C SER A 447 22.40 -10.10 -19.51
N ASN A 448 21.14 -10.50 -19.64
CA ASN A 448 20.61 -11.08 -20.87
C ASN A 448 19.95 -10.04 -21.80
N MET A 449 19.69 -8.82 -21.32
CA MET A 449 18.91 -7.80 -22.04
C MET A 449 19.43 -7.51 -23.45
N ALA A 450 20.75 -7.44 -23.63
CA ALA A 450 21.35 -7.15 -24.95
C ALA A 450 21.09 -8.25 -25.98
N ASP A 451 21.08 -9.52 -25.54
CA ASP A 451 20.80 -10.66 -26.40
C ASP A 451 19.31 -10.76 -26.70
N LEU A 452 18.44 -10.48 -25.72
CA LEU A 452 17.00 -10.36 -25.91
C LEU A 452 16.67 -9.30 -26.96
N GLN A 453 17.24 -8.09 -26.85
CA GLN A 453 17.05 -7.02 -27.83
C GLN A 453 17.50 -7.42 -29.23
N ARG A 454 18.64 -8.14 -29.35
CA ARG A 454 19.13 -8.61 -30.65
C ARG A 454 18.16 -9.60 -31.30
N ALA A 455 17.59 -10.51 -30.51
CA ALA A 455 16.57 -11.44 -30.99
C ALA A 455 15.28 -10.71 -31.39
N GLU A 456 14.81 -9.76 -30.57
CA GLU A 456 13.60 -8.96 -30.82
C GLU A 456 13.70 -8.05 -32.05
N LEU A 457 14.92 -7.61 -32.39
CA LEU A 457 15.19 -6.89 -33.64
C LEU A 457 15.06 -7.80 -34.87
N ALA A 458 15.39 -9.09 -34.74
CA ALA A 458 15.22 -10.07 -35.80
C ALA A 458 13.75 -10.55 -35.92
N ASP A 459 13.04 -10.64 -34.79
CA ASP A 459 11.64 -11.02 -34.71
C ASP A 459 10.93 -10.25 -33.59
N ARG A 460 10.10 -9.27 -33.99
CA ARG A 460 9.36 -8.42 -33.04
C ARG A 460 8.33 -9.19 -32.22
N THR A 461 7.88 -10.36 -32.67
CA THR A 461 6.90 -11.16 -31.92
C THR A 461 7.48 -11.68 -30.59
N LEU A 462 8.81 -11.78 -30.50
CA LEU A 462 9.51 -12.21 -29.29
C LEU A 462 9.39 -11.22 -28.13
N VAL A 463 9.06 -9.95 -28.37
CA VAL A 463 8.91 -8.94 -27.30
C VAL A 463 7.87 -9.39 -26.29
N LEU A 464 6.69 -9.81 -26.76
CA LEU A 464 5.61 -10.26 -25.89
C LEU A 464 5.94 -11.60 -25.23
N GLN A 465 6.59 -12.51 -25.95
CA GLN A 465 7.04 -13.79 -25.39
C GLN A 465 8.00 -13.55 -24.22
N HIS A 466 9.02 -12.70 -24.37
CA HIS A 466 9.96 -12.41 -23.30
C HIS A 466 9.32 -11.67 -22.12
N VAL A 467 8.29 -10.84 -22.36
CA VAL A 467 7.47 -10.24 -21.31
C VAL A 467 6.74 -11.34 -20.53
N GLN A 468 6.12 -12.30 -21.21
CA GLN A 468 5.38 -13.41 -20.60
C GLN A 468 6.29 -14.37 -19.84
N ASP A 469 7.48 -14.67 -20.36
CA ASP A 469 8.46 -15.53 -19.68
C ASP A 469 8.89 -14.91 -18.34
N LEU A 470 9.21 -13.60 -18.35
CA LEU A 470 9.55 -12.88 -17.13
C LEU A 470 8.33 -12.77 -16.18
N ALA A 471 7.14 -12.51 -16.72
CA ALA A 471 5.91 -12.47 -15.94
C ALA A 471 5.63 -13.79 -15.21
N HIS A 472 5.90 -14.93 -15.86
CA HIS A 472 5.76 -16.24 -15.25
C HIS A 472 6.72 -16.44 -14.07
N GLN A 473 7.97 -15.97 -14.17
CA GLN A 473 8.91 -15.98 -13.04
C GLN A 473 8.40 -15.14 -11.86
N LEU A 474 7.87 -13.94 -12.13
CA LEU A 474 7.26 -13.10 -11.10
C LEU A 474 6.02 -13.75 -10.47
N TYR A 475 5.21 -14.45 -11.27
CA TYR A 475 4.03 -15.17 -10.78
C TYR A 475 4.42 -16.34 -9.87
N GLN A 476 5.40 -17.14 -10.28
CA GLN A 476 5.95 -18.24 -9.48
C GLN A 476 6.60 -17.75 -8.19
N ASN A 477 7.24 -16.58 -8.22
CA ASN A 477 7.78 -15.96 -7.03
C ASN A 477 6.72 -15.70 -5.97
N GLU A 478 5.56 -15.16 -6.37
CA GLU A 478 4.44 -14.88 -5.45
C GLU A 478 3.61 -16.13 -5.11
N ASN A 479 3.63 -17.15 -5.97
CA ASN A 479 2.85 -18.39 -5.82
C ASN A 479 3.75 -19.64 -5.88
N PRO A 480 4.61 -19.87 -4.86
CA PRO A 480 5.59 -20.96 -4.91
C PRO A 480 4.94 -22.34 -4.92
N ASN A 481 3.79 -22.49 -4.26
CA ASN A 481 3.04 -23.74 -4.24
C ASN A 481 1.85 -23.66 -5.20
N GLN A 482 1.89 -24.49 -6.24
CA GLN A 482 0.84 -24.56 -7.26
C GLN A 482 -0.37 -25.42 -6.82
N GLN A 483 -0.26 -26.15 -5.71
CA GLN A 483 -1.39 -26.93 -5.21
C GLN A 483 -2.42 -26.00 -4.56
N PRO A 484 -3.68 -26.00 -5.02
CA PRO A 484 -4.71 -25.16 -4.43
C PRO A 484 -4.96 -25.60 -2.98
N TYR A 485 -4.86 -24.66 -2.06
CA TYR A 485 -5.24 -24.85 -0.67
C TYR A 485 -6.53 -24.09 -0.39
N VAL A 486 -7.60 -24.81 -0.07
CA VAL A 486 -8.87 -24.20 0.34
C VAL A 486 -8.76 -23.85 1.81
N GLN A 487 -8.62 -22.57 2.11
CA GLN A 487 -8.68 -22.08 3.48
C GLN A 487 -10.10 -22.27 4.03
N LYS A 488 -10.19 -22.67 5.30
CA LYS A 488 -11.46 -22.68 6.02
C LYS A 488 -11.48 -21.48 6.94
N ILE A 489 -12.31 -20.51 6.58
CA ILE A 489 -12.65 -19.33 7.38
C ILE A 489 -14.06 -19.57 7.92
N LEU A 490 -14.35 -19.08 9.14
CA LEU A 490 -15.67 -19.22 9.77
C LEU A 490 -16.77 -18.53 8.97
#